data_AF-A0A6I0EBK0-F1
#
_entry.id   AF-A0A6I0EBK0-F1
#
_cell.length_a   1.000
_cell.length_b   1.000
_cell.length_c   1.000
_cell.angle_alpha   90.00
_cell.angle_beta   90.00
_cell.angle_gamma   90.00
#
_symmetry.space_group_name_H-M   'P 1'
#
loop_
_entity.id
_entity.type
_entity.pdbx_description
1 polymer ?
#
loop_
_entity_poly.entity_id
_entity_poly.type
_entity_poly.pdbx_seq_one_letter_code
_entity_poly.pdbx_strand_id
1 'polypeptide(L)' 'MIRAPADAPRWAGPYLKKAEGLIDPWGRPYQYRFPGSRGSYDLFSLGRDNVEGGTGEDRDVASWD' A
#
# COMPACT_ATOMS: atom_id res chain seq x y z
N MET A 1 13.08 8.90 9.19
CA MET A 1 12.49 7.88 10.09
C MET A 1 11.00 8.15 10.17
N ILE A 2 10.16 7.13 9.98
CA ILE A 2 8.71 7.27 10.06
C ILE A 2 8.32 7.50 11.53
N ARG A 3 7.45 8.48 11.78
CA ARG A 3 7.01 8.88 13.13
C ARG A 3 5.61 8.34 13.42
N ALA A 4 5.29 8.21 14.71
CA ALA A 4 3.95 7.83 15.16
C ALA A 4 2.93 8.83 14.64
N PRO A 5 1.78 8.36 14.12
CA PRO A 5 0.57 9.18 14.08
C PRO A 5 0.18 9.60 15.51
N ALA A 6 -0.35 10.82 15.67
CA ALA A 6 -0.73 11.36 16.97
C ALA A 6 -1.87 10.57 17.65
N ASP A 7 -2.64 9.80 16.87
CA ASP A 7 -3.82 9.05 17.28
C ASP A 7 -3.57 7.52 17.37
N ALA A 8 -2.32 7.08 17.35
CA ALA A 8 -1.95 5.66 17.38
C ALA A 8 -1.25 5.26 18.70
N PRO A 9 -1.97 5.15 19.84
CA PRO A 9 -1.39 4.84 21.14
C PRO A 9 -0.76 3.44 21.24
N ARG A 10 -1.04 2.54 20.28
CA ARG A 10 -0.42 1.20 20.16
C ARG A 10 0.68 1.13 19.11
N TRP A 11 1.19 2.28 18.65
CA TRP A 11 2.28 2.32 17.69
C TRP A 11 3.57 1.77 18.32
N ALA A 12 3.96 0.56 17.91
CA ALA A 12 5.22 -0.09 18.28
C ALA A 12 6.27 0.02 17.16
N GLY A 13 6.10 1.02 16.28
CA GLY A 13 6.91 1.20 15.09
C GLY A 13 8.38 1.57 15.37
N PRO A 14 9.18 1.76 14.31
CA PRO A 14 8.73 1.93 12.92
C PRO A 14 8.45 0.59 12.21
N TYR A 15 7.25 0.44 11.64
CA TYR A 15 6.86 -0.74 10.86
C TYR A 15 7.50 -0.79 9.46
N LEU A 16 8.08 0.33 9.03
CA LEU A 16 8.77 0.48 7.75
C LEU A 16 10.06 1.26 7.97
N LYS A 17 11.16 0.78 7.37
CA LYS A 17 12.48 1.43 7.46
C LYS A 17 12.53 2.75 6.69
N LYS A 18 11.80 2.83 5.57
CA LYS A 18 11.78 3.97 4.64
C LYS A 18 10.37 4.19 4.12
N ALA A 19 9.93 5.44 4.06
CA ALA A 19 8.61 5.80 3.54
C ALA A 19 8.54 5.57 2.03
N GLU A 20 9.68 5.66 1.34
CA GLU A 20 9.80 5.37 -0.09
C GLU A 20 9.31 3.96 -0.47
N GLY A 21 9.36 2.98 0.45
CA GLY A 21 8.83 1.63 0.21
C GLY A 21 7.30 1.54 0.18
N LEU A 22 6.59 2.64 0.50
CA LEU A 22 5.14 2.76 0.35
C LEU A 22 4.74 3.42 -0.98
N ILE A 23 5.71 3.78 -1.80
CA ILE A 23 5.48 4.33 -3.13
C ILE A 23 5.72 3.21 -4.14
N ASP A 24 4.77 3.02 -5.04
CA ASP A 24 4.86 2.06 -6.13
C ASP A 24 5.84 2.52 -7.22
N PRO A 25 6.17 1.67 -8.20
CA PRO A 25 7.08 2.03 -9.29
C PRO A 25 6.66 3.24 -10.12
N TRP A 26 5.38 3.63 -10.07
CA TRP A 26 4.82 4.77 -10.80
C TRP A 26 4.74 6.05 -9.97
N GLY A 27 5.31 6.05 -8.76
CA GLY A 27 5.38 7.23 -7.90
C GLY A 27 4.10 7.47 -7.10
N ARG A 28 3.22 6.48 -6.98
CA ARG A 28 1.93 6.60 -6.27
C ARG A 28 1.97 5.83 -4.95
N PRO A 29 1.30 6.31 -3.89
CA PRO A 29 1.19 5.55 -2.64
C PRO A 29 0.42 4.23 -2.85
N TYR A 30 0.89 3.14 -2.25
CA TYR A 30 0.12 1.89 -2.19
C TYR A 30 -1.21 2.12 -1.47
N GLN A 31 -2.26 1.49 -1.99
CA GLN A 31 -3.59 1.51 -1.40
C GLN A 31 -3.69 0.44 -0.32
N TYR A 32 -4.14 0.86 0.85
CA TYR A 32 -4.39 -0.02 1.99
C TYR A 32 -5.88 -0.01 2.35
N ARG A 33 -6.46 -1.20 2.49
CA ARG A 33 -7.86 -1.37 2.92
C ARG A 33 -7.95 -2.34 4.09
N PHE A 34 -8.65 -1.91 5.14
CA PHE A 34 -8.99 -2.74 6.30
C PHE A 34 -10.43 -2.44 6.75
N PRO A 35 -11.30 -3.46 6.89
CA PRO A 35 -11.07 -4.88 6.62
C PRO A 35 -10.86 -5.16 5.11
N GLY A 36 -9.95 -6.10 4.80
CA GLY A 36 -9.69 -6.50 3.42
C GLY A 36 -10.88 -7.26 2.80
N SER A 37 -11.00 -7.20 1.49
CA SER A 37 -11.96 -8.01 0.73
C SER A 37 -11.46 -9.42 0.47
N ARG A 38 -10.13 -9.64 0.51
CA ARG A 38 -9.50 -10.95 0.25
C ARG A 38 -8.79 -11.54 1.47
N GLY A 39 -8.85 -10.87 2.61
CA GLY A 39 -8.23 -11.31 3.86
C GLY A 39 -8.39 -10.27 4.96
N SER A 40 -7.50 -10.30 5.96
CA SER A 40 -7.54 -9.32 7.06
C SER A 40 -7.33 -7.89 6.56
N TYR A 41 -6.44 -7.70 5.59
CA TYR A 41 -6.16 -6.43 4.96
C TYR A 41 -5.84 -6.64 3.48
N ASP A 42 -6.07 -5.61 2.67
CA ASP A 42 -5.61 -5.56 1.29
C ASP A 42 -4.55 -4.46 1.18
N LEU A 43 -3.39 -4.79 0.60
CA LEU A 43 -2.38 -3.83 0.16
C LEU A 43 -2.12 -4.02 -1.33
N PHE A 44 -2.39 -3.00 -2.15
CA PHE A 44 -2.28 -3.10 -3.61
C PHE A 44 -1.96 -1.74 -4.28
N SER A 45 -1.46 -1.79 -5.51
CA SER A 45 -1.25 -0.65 -6.41
C SER A 45 -2.05 -0.90 -7.69
N LEU A 46 -2.62 0.17 -8.26
CA LEU A 46 -3.49 0.15 -9.44
C LEU A 46 -2.71 0.33 -10.76
N GLY A 47 -1.43 -0.04 -10.78
CA GLY A 47 -0.60 0.15 -11.96
C GLY A 47 -0.34 1.63 -12.31
N ARG A 48 0.14 1.85 -13.53
CA ARG A 48 0.45 3.18 -14.07
C ARG A 48 -0.78 4.06 -14.23
N ASP A 49 -1.90 3.49 -14.67
CA ASP A 49 -3.12 4.21 -15.03
C ASP A 49 -3.97 4.59 -13.80
N ASN A 50 -3.74 3.91 -12.67
CA ASN A 50 -4.47 4.07 -11.42
C ASN A 50 -5.96 3.75 -11.58
N VAL A 51 -6.24 2.70 -12.33
CA VAL A 51 -7.58 2.14 -12.54
C VAL A 51 -7.54 0.66 -12.15
N GLU A 52 -8.62 0.16 -11.54
CA GLU A 52 -8.73 -1.26 -11.24
C GLU A 52 -8.72 -2.09 -12.55
N GLY A 53 -7.88 -3.11 -12.58
CA GLY A 53 -7.70 -4.00 -13.71
C GLY A 53 -6.43 -3.68 -14.50
N GLY A 54 -6.59 -3.48 -15.81
CA GLY A 54 -5.48 -3.24 -16.72
C GLY A 54 -4.65 -4.48 -17.08
N THR A 55 -3.70 -4.30 -18.00
CA THR A 55 -2.79 -5.35 -18.46
C THR A 55 -1.39 -4.78 -18.65
N GLY A 56 -0.36 -5.61 -18.58
CA GLY A 56 1.02 -5.14 -18.70
C GLY A 56 1.39 -4.22 -17.54
N GLU A 57 1.84 -3.00 -17.86
CA GLU A 57 2.21 -1.97 -16.86
C GLU A 57 1.02 -1.30 -16.18
N ASP A 58 -0.18 -1.47 -16.73
CA ASP A 58 -1.41 -0.96 -16.14
C ASP A 58 -2.07 -2.03 -15.23
N ARG A 59 -1.46 -3.22 -15.07
CA ARG A 59 -2.01 -4.29 -14.23
C ARG A 59 -1.90 -3.93 -12.75
N ASP A 60 -2.97 -4.18 -12.01
CA ASP A 60 -2.96 -4.17 -10.54
C ASP A 60 -1.87 -5.08 -9.95
N VAL A 61 -1.14 -4.57 -8.95
CA VAL A 61 -0.14 -5.31 -8.19
C VAL A 61 -0.59 -5.38 -6.74
N ALA A 62 -0.91 -6.58 -6.27
CA ALA A 62 -1.42 -6.81 -4.93
C ALA A 62 -0.49 -7.70 -4.10
N SER A 63 -0.41 -7.47 -2.79
CA SER A 63 0.46 -8.22 -1.89
C SER A 63 0.07 -9.70 -1.71
N TRP A 64 -1.11 -10.10 -2.18
CA TRP A 64 -1.62 -11.47 -2.08
C TRP A 64 -1.52 -12.26 -3.40
N ASP A 65 -1.09 -11.61 -4.49
CA ASP A 65 -0.82 -12.20 -5.81
C ASP A 65 0.67 -12.52 -5.93
#